data_AF-A0A1L4CZ18-F1
#
_entry.id   AF-A0A1L4CZ18-F1
#
_cell.length_a   1.000
_cell.length_b   1.000
_cell.length_c   1.000
_cell.angle_alpha   90.00
_cell.angle_beta   90.00
_cell.angle_gamma   90.00
#
_symmetry.space_group_name_H-M   'P 1'
#
loop_
_entity.id
_entity.type
_entity.pdbx_description
1 polymer ?
#
loop_
_entity_poly.entity_id
_entity_poly.type
_entity_poly.pdbx_seq_one_letter_code
_entity_poly.pdbx_strand_id
1 'polypeptide(L)'
;MAKIISATDLQYLKMQRDLTNSVPTMSGGGTPPNANAKTEFQDLMEKGIKEVNIGAREAEKASMDLASGRQSNIHETMLAVTKAELGFDMMVQMRNKIIEAYQEVMRMQL
;
A
#
# COMPACT_ATOMS: atom_id res chain seq x y z
N MET A 1 -30.86 -35.66 -50.78
CA MET A 1 -29.74 -35.69 -49.82
C MET A 1 -29.49 -34.27 -49.33
N ALA A 2 -29.96 -33.92 -48.13
CA ALA A 2 -29.59 -32.69 -47.42
C ALA A 2 -29.69 -33.00 -45.93
N LYS A 3 -28.56 -33.06 -45.22
CA LYS A 3 -28.53 -33.33 -43.79
C LYS A 3 -29.20 -32.16 -43.07
N ILE A 4 -30.24 -32.49 -42.31
CA ILE A 4 -30.91 -31.63 -41.34
C ILE A 4 -29.83 -31.20 -40.35
N ILE A 5 -29.45 -29.92 -40.36
CA ILE A 5 -28.54 -29.35 -39.37
C ILE A 5 -29.28 -29.42 -38.04
N SER A 6 -28.79 -30.28 -37.16
CA SER A 6 -29.43 -30.56 -35.88
C SER A 6 -29.51 -29.29 -35.03
N ALA A 7 -30.61 -29.11 -34.31
CA ALA A 7 -30.74 -28.04 -33.30
C ALA A 7 -29.62 -28.09 -32.25
N THR A 8 -28.97 -29.26 -32.09
CA THR A 8 -27.79 -29.48 -31.27
C THR A 8 -26.53 -28.83 -31.87
N ASP A 9 -26.33 -28.88 -33.20
CA ASP A 9 -25.18 -28.23 -33.88
C ASP A 9 -25.24 -26.70 -33.77
N LEU A 10 -26.45 -26.13 -33.77
CA LEU A 10 -26.68 -24.70 -33.57
C LEU A 10 -26.41 -24.25 -32.12
N GLN A 11 -26.48 -25.16 -31.13
CA GLN A 11 -26.08 -24.88 -29.75
C GLN A 11 -24.56 -24.93 -29.58
N TYR A 12 -23.86 -25.83 -30.25
CA TYR A 12 -22.39 -25.85 -30.26
C TYR A 12 -21.80 -24.54 -30.81
N LEU A 13 -22.42 -23.97 -31.85
CA LEU A 13 -21.95 -22.72 -32.44
C LEU A 13 -22.17 -21.49 -31.53
N LYS A 14 -23.20 -21.50 -30.68
CA LYS A 14 -23.45 -20.43 -29.69
C LYS A 14 -22.53 -20.57 -28.48
N MET A 15 -22.31 -21.79 -28.03
CA MET A 15 -21.41 -22.09 -26.89
C MET A 15 -19.95 -21.76 -27.23
N GLN A 16 -19.50 -21.95 -28.47
CA GLN A 16 -18.17 -21.49 -28.91
C GLN A 16 -18.04 -19.96 -29.01
N ARG A 17 -19.13 -19.23 -29.24
CA ARG A 17 -19.11 -17.75 -29.28
C ARG A 17 -18.95 -17.13 -27.89
N ASP A 18 -19.51 -17.75 -26.85
CA ASP A 18 -19.35 -17.27 -25.48
C ASP A 18 -17.94 -17.52 -24.93
N LEU A 19 -17.24 -18.57 -25.40
CA LEU A 19 -15.85 -18.87 -25.02
C LEU A 19 -14.82 -17.90 -25.62
N THR A 20 -15.12 -17.22 -26.74
CA THR A 20 -14.24 -16.20 -27.34
C THR A 20 -14.49 -14.79 -26.78
N ASN A 21 -15.55 -14.58 -25.99
CA ASN A 21 -15.88 -13.28 -25.40
C ASN A 21 -15.39 -13.13 -23.94
N SER A 22 -14.72 -14.16 -23.40
CA SER A 22 -14.14 -14.18 -22.05
C SER A 22 -12.61 -14.04 -22.05
N VAL A 23 -11.99 -13.63 -23.15
CA VAL A 23 -10.62 -13.12 -23.09
C VAL A 23 -10.72 -11.69 -22.56
N PRO A 24 -10.23 -11.38 -21.35
CA PRO A 24 -10.05 -10.00 -20.96
C PRO A 24 -9.06 -9.42 -21.96
N THR A 25 -9.56 -8.59 -22.87
CA THR A 25 -8.71 -7.62 -23.54
C THR A 25 -8.10 -6.80 -22.41
N MET A 26 -6.83 -7.08 -22.08
CA MET A 26 -5.95 -6.12 -21.43
C MET A 26 -5.78 -4.98 -22.44
N SER A 27 -6.82 -4.15 -22.52
CA SER A 27 -6.77 -2.83 -23.10
C SER A 27 -5.85 -2.05 -22.18
N GLY A 28 -4.66 -1.70 -22.67
CA GLY A 28 -3.72 -0.78 -22.03
C GLY A 28 -4.26 0.65 -21.99
N GLY A 29 -5.47 0.82 -21.46
CA GLY A 29 -6.07 2.09 -21.14
C GLY A 29 -5.90 2.31 -19.65
N GLY A 30 -5.08 3.28 -19.27
CA GLY A 30 -4.87 3.68 -17.89
C GLY A 30 -6.22 3.89 -17.19
N THR A 31 -6.52 3.02 -16.24
CA THR A 31 -7.59 3.25 -15.28
C THR A 31 -7.31 4.62 -14.64
N PRO A 32 -8.25 5.58 -14.71
CA PRO A 32 -8.05 6.86 -14.06
C PRO A 32 -7.78 6.62 -12.56
N PRO A 33 -6.86 7.39 -11.95
CA PRO A 33 -6.48 7.18 -10.57
C PRO A 33 -7.73 7.26 -9.69
N ASN A 34 -8.04 6.15 -9.02
CA ASN A 34 -9.16 6.06 -8.10
C ASN A 34 -8.90 7.06 -6.96
N ALA A 35 -9.77 8.07 -6.82
CA ALA A 35 -9.65 9.11 -5.80
C ALA A 35 -9.55 8.51 -4.38
N ASN A 36 -10.11 7.32 -4.16
CA ASN A 36 -10.05 6.61 -2.88
C ASN A 36 -8.63 6.15 -2.52
N ALA A 37 -7.76 5.85 -3.50
CA ALA A 37 -6.38 5.43 -3.22
C ALA A 37 -5.54 6.57 -2.61
N LYS A 38 -5.89 7.83 -2.90
CA LYS A 38 -5.22 9.00 -2.33
C LYS A 38 -5.52 9.15 -0.84
N THR A 39 -6.76 8.85 -0.44
CA THR A 39 -7.20 8.88 0.97
C THR A 39 -6.57 7.74 1.77
N GLU A 40 -6.56 6.52 1.23
CA GLU A 40 -5.95 5.36 1.92
C GLU A 40 -4.46 5.57 2.21
N PHE A 41 -3.72 6.16 1.26
CA PHE A 41 -2.31 6.49 1.46
C PHE A 41 -2.11 7.58 2.51
N GLN A 42 -2.93 8.65 2.48
CA GLN A 42 -2.90 9.70 3.48
C GLN A 42 -3.17 9.14 4.89
N ASP A 43 -4.17 8.29 5.03
CA ASP A 43 -4.53 7.65 6.31
C ASP A 43 -3.42 6.73 6.82
N LEU A 44 -2.78 5.96 5.94
CA LEU A 44 -1.62 5.14 6.30
C LEU A 44 -0.45 6.01 6.77
N MET A 45 -0.21 7.13 6.08
CA MET A 45 0.87 8.04 6.44
C MET A 45 0.62 8.74 7.78
N GLU A 46 -0.62 9.17 8.03
CA GLU A 46 -1.02 9.76 9.30
C GLU A 46 -0.87 8.77 10.46
N LYS A 47 -1.24 7.50 10.24
CA LYS A 47 -1.00 6.41 11.20
C LYS A 47 0.49 6.22 11.45
N GLY A 48 1.32 6.20 10.41
CA GLY A 48 2.77 6.07 10.54
C GLY A 48 3.39 7.19 11.36
N ILE A 49 2.98 8.44 11.14
CA ILE A 49 3.44 9.59 11.94
C ILE A 49 3.04 9.42 13.42
N LYS A 50 1.79 9.00 13.67
CA LYS A 50 1.29 8.74 15.03
C LYS A 50 2.10 7.63 15.71
N GLU A 51 2.42 6.55 15.01
CA GLU A 51 3.23 5.46 15.57
C GLU A 51 4.65 5.89 15.93
N VAL A 52 5.31 6.66 15.05
CA VAL A 52 6.65 7.19 15.34
C VAL A 52 6.63 8.11 16.55
N ASN A 53 5.61 8.96 16.69
CA ASN A 53 5.45 9.81 17.87
C ASN A 53 5.25 8.98 19.15
N ILE A 54 4.42 7.94 19.11
CA ILE A 54 4.23 7.03 20.25
C ILE A 54 5.56 6.37 20.63
N GLY A 55 6.28 5.82 19.65
CA GLY A 55 7.59 5.20 19.87
C GLY A 55 8.63 6.17 20.45
N ALA A 56 8.67 7.41 19.97
CA ALA A 56 9.55 8.45 20.49
C ALA A 56 9.27 8.78 21.96
N ARG A 57 7.99 8.92 22.34
CA ARG A 57 7.59 9.18 23.74
C ARG A 57 7.87 7.98 24.65
N GLU A 58 7.72 6.77 24.13
CA GLU A 58 8.03 5.54 24.85
C GLU A 58 9.53 5.41 25.12
N ALA A 59 10.37 5.71 24.13
CA ALA A 59 11.82 5.78 24.27
C ALA A 59 12.27 6.86 25.27
N GLU A 60 11.67 8.05 25.22
CA GLU A 60 11.93 9.14 26.17
C GLU A 60 11.58 8.72 27.60
N LYS A 61 10.41 8.12 27.79
CA LYS A 61 9.98 7.61 29.09
C LYS A 61 10.92 6.52 29.61
N ALA A 62 11.25 5.53 28.78
CA ALA A 62 12.17 4.46 29.16
C ALA A 62 13.56 5.01 29.56
N SER A 63 14.06 5.99 28.80
CA SER A 63 15.32 6.68 29.11
C SER A 63 15.26 7.40 30.45
N MET A 64 14.14 8.05 30.76
CA MET A 64 13.93 8.77 32.02
C MET A 64 13.75 7.81 33.21
N ASP A 65 13.10 6.68 33.01
CA ASP A 65 12.90 5.63 34.01
C ASP A 65 14.23 4.91 34.35
N LEU A 66 15.08 4.69 33.34
CA LEU A 66 16.46 4.21 33.52
C LEU A 66 17.33 5.22 34.28
N ALA A 67 17.33 6.47 33.86
CA ALA A 67 18.14 7.53 34.49
C ALA A 67 17.72 7.83 35.93
N SER A 68 16.43 7.69 36.25
CA SER A 68 15.90 7.85 37.61
C SER A 68 16.07 6.61 38.49
N GLY A 69 16.66 5.52 37.97
CA GLY A 69 16.88 4.28 38.71
C GLY A 69 15.59 3.50 39.02
N ARG A 70 14.45 3.90 38.44
CA ARG A 70 13.16 3.21 38.61
C ARG A 70 13.09 1.91 37.82
N GLN A 71 13.91 1.78 36.79
CA GLN A 71 14.00 0.58 35.96
C GLN A 71 15.48 0.22 35.75
N SER A 72 15.89 -1.00 36.12
CA SER A 72 17.26 -1.50 35.92
C SER A 72 17.46 -2.17 34.55
N ASN A 73 16.45 -2.16 33.68
CA ASN A 73 16.48 -2.84 32.40
C ASN A 73 16.99 -1.91 31.28
N ILE A 74 18.31 -1.77 31.22
CA ILE A 74 19.00 -1.02 30.15
C ILE A 74 18.70 -1.59 28.76
N HIS A 75 18.51 -2.91 28.63
CA HIS A 75 18.26 -3.55 27.33
C HIS A 75 16.93 -3.12 26.73
N GLU A 76 15.88 -3.05 27.55
CA GLU A 76 14.55 -2.61 27.13
C GLU A 76 14.54 -1.11 26.76
N THR A 77 15.29 -0.30 27.50
CA THR A 77 15.47 1.12 27.17
C THR A 77 16.19 1.30 25.84
N MET A 78 17.31 0.61 25.65
CA MET A 78 18.07 0.65 24.40
C MET A 78 17.22 0.14 23.22
N LEU A 79 16.43 -0.91 23.42
CA LEU A 79 15.52 -1.43 22.40
C LEU A 79 14.44 -0.40 22.01
N ALA A 80 13.84 0.27 22.99
CA ALA A 80 12.85 1.32 22.75
C ALA A 80 13.45 2.49 21.97
N VAL A 81 14.65 2.94 22.35
CA VAL A 81 15.41 4.00 21.65
C VAL A 81 15.73 3.59 20.21
N THR A 82 16.32 2.42 20.00
CA THR A 82 16.64 1.92 18.65
C THR A 82 15.40 1.77 17.78
N LYS A 83 14.27 1.33 18.35
CA LYS A 83 12.99 1.25 17.63
C LYS A 83 12.48 2.63 17.21
N ALA A 84 12.59 3.63 18.10
CA ALA A 84 12.19 5.00 17.80
C ALA A 84 13.07 5.63 16.71
N GLU A 85 14.40 5.43 16.78
CA GLU A 85 15.35 5.89 15.76
C GLU A 85 15.05 5.28 14.38
N LEU A 86 14.89 3.95 14.32
CA LEU A 86 14.55 3.26 13.08
C LEU A 86 13.22 3.77 12.48
N GLY A 87 12.19 3.93 13.32
CA GLY A 87 10.90 4.46 12.89
C GLY A 87 11.00 5.89 12.34
N PHE A 88 11.81 6.73 12.97
CA PHE A 88 12.06 8.09 12.49
C PHE A 88 12.78 8.10 11.14
N ASP A 89 13.83 7.31 10.98
CA ASP A 89 14.56 7.20 9.71
C ASP A 89 13.64 6.74 8.57
N MET A 90 12.78 5.76 8.84
CA MET A 90 11.75 5.31 7.88
C MET A 90 10.78 6.43 7.52
N MET A 91 10.34 7.24 8.50
CA MET A 91 9.45 8.39 8.25
C MET A 91 10.13 9.45 7.38
N VAL A 92 11.41 9.74 7.60
CA VAL A 92 12.18 10.68 6.77
C VAL A 92 12.28 10.19 5.32
N GLN A 93 12.55 8.89 5.12
CA GLN A 93 12.58 8.30 3.78
C GLN A 93 11.21 8.38 3.09
N MET A 94 10.13 8.08 3.83
CA MET A 94 8.76 8.19 3.33
C MET A 94 8.42 9.62 2.93
N ARG A 95 8.78 10.63 3.75
CA ARG A 95 8.61 12.05 3.42
C ARG A 95 9.26 12.39 2.08
N ASN A 96 10.50 11.97 1.87
CA ASN A 96 11.23 12.22 0.63
C ASN A 96 10.53 11.57 -0.57
N LYS A 97 10.08 10.32 -0.43
CA LYS A 97 9.36 9.59 -1.48
C LYS A 97 8.02 10.22 -1.84
N ILE A 98 7.30 10.80 -0.88
CA ILE A 98 6.05 11.54 -1.14
C ILE A 98 6.32 12.80 -1.96
N ILE A 99 7.37 13.54 -1.61
CA ILE A 99 7.77 14.74 -2.35
C ILE A 99 8.15 14.36 -3.79
N GLU A 100 8.92 13.29 -3.97
CA GLU A 100 9.27 12.76 -5.29
C GLU A 100 8.02 12.33 -6.08
N ALA A 101 7.11 11.58 -5.47
CA ALA A 101 5.87 11.13 -6.13
C ALA A 101 4.99 12.31 -6.56
N TYR A 102 4.89 13.36 -5.73
CA TYR A 102 4.20 14.59 -6.11
C TYR A 102 4.86 15.29 -7.32
N GLN A 103 6.19 15.37 -7.33
CA GLN A 103 6.94 15.94 -8.46
C GLN A 103 6.76 15.13 -9.74
N GLU A 104 6.71 13.79 -9.66
CA GLU A 104 6.51 12.92 -10.82
C GLU A 104 5.11 13.07 -11.42
N VAL A 105 4.07 13.14 -10.58
CA VAL A 105 2.69 13.39 -11.05
C VAL A 105 2.55 14.74 -11.76
N MET A 106 3.30 15.76 -11.32
CA MET A 106 3.35 17.05 -11.99
C MET A 106 4.08 16.99 -13.34
N ARG A 107 5.13 16.15 -13.45
CA ARG A 107 5.86 15.92 -14.70
C ARG A 107 5.06 15.16 -15.75
N MET A 108 4.18 14.26 -15.35
CA MET A 108 3.32 13.51 -16.28
C MET A 108 2.22 14.38 -16.93
N GLN A 109 1.86 15.51 -16.32
CA GLN A 109 0.77 16.38 -16.79
C GLN A 109 1.23 17.51 -17.72
N LEU A 110 2.53 17.70 -17.92
CA LEU A 110 3.08 18.69 -18.84
C LEU A 110 3.33 18.12 -20.23
#